data_AF-A0A660TPB5-F1
#
_entry.id   AF-A0A660TPB5-F1
#
_cell.length_a   1.000
_cell.length_b   1.000
_cell.length_c   1.000
_cell.angle_alpha   90.00
_cell.angle_beta   90.00
_cell.angle_gamma   90.00
#
_symmetry.space_group_name_H-M   'P 1'
#
loop_
_entity.id
_entity.type
_entity.pdbx_description
1 polymer ?
#
loop_
_entity_poly.entity_id
_entity_poly.type
_entity_poly.pdbx_seq_one_letter_code
_entity_poly.pdbx_strand_id
1 'polypeptide(L)' 'QLTKILDYMDVLNELNLEGLEVTAHTLDLKNVMRNDEVKKSLDIKEVKQLAPEWKNNHFVVPRII' A
#
# COMPACT_ATOMS: atom_id res chain seq x y z
N GLN A 1 21.66 -13.81 4.92
CA GLN A 1 20.82 -13.15 5.96
C GLN A 1 19.35 -13.51 5.78
N LEU A 2 18.78 -13.39 4.57
CA LEU A 2 17.41 -13.83 4.29
C LEU A 2 17.11 -15.28 4.71
N THR A 3 18.04 -16.21 4.42
CA THR A 3 17.93 -17.62 4.84
C THR A 3 17.67 -17.75 6.33
N LYS A 4 18.42 -17.01 7.17
CA LYS A 4 18.25 -17.06 8.64
C LYS A 4 16.88 -16.56 9.12
N ILE A 5 16.24 -15.64 8.38
CA ILE A 5 14.90 -15.15 8.71
C ILE A 5 13.87 -16.24 8.38
N LEU A 6 14.02 -16.90 7.24
CA LEU A 6 13.16 -18.01 6.84
C LEU A 6 13.28 -19.18 7.81
N ASP A 7 14.51 -19.57 8.17
CA ASP A 7 14.77 -20.65 9.13
C ASP A 7 14.13 -20.37 10.51
N TYR A 8 14.06 -19.10 10.93
CA TYR A 8 13.41 -18.71 12.18
C TYR A 8 11.88 -18.75 12.09
N MET A 9 11.30 -18.46 10.92
CA MET A 9 9.84 -18.47 10.72
C MET A 9 9.25 -19.89 10.74
N ASP A 10 10.07 -20.92 10.52
CA ASP A 10 9.62 -22.32 10.53
C ASP A 10 9.03 -22.77 11.87
N VAL A 11 9.34 -22.08 12.98
CA VAL A 11 8.72 -22.29 14.30
C VAL A 11 7.18 -22.19 14.24
N LEU A 12 6.63 -21.37 13.34
CA LEU A 12 5.19 -21.20 13.19
C LEU A 12 4.49 -22.46 12.62
N ASN A 13 5.22 -23.34 11.93
CA ASN A 13 4.68 -24.59 11.37
C ASN A 13 4.38 -25.65 12.46
N GLU A 14 4.88 -25.46 13.69
CA GLU A 14 4.62 -26.35 14.82
C GLU A 14 3.17 -26.22 15.35
N LEU A 15 2.47 -25.14 14.98
CA LEU A 15 1.10 -24.86 15.41
C LEU A 15 0.09 -25.47 14.42
N ASN A 16 -0.86 -26.25 14.93
CA ASN A 16 -2.01 -26.69 14.13
C ASN A 16 -3.04 -25.56 14.01
N LEU A 17 -3.26 -25.07 12.79
CA LEU A 17 -4.20 -23.99 12.48
C LEU A 17 -5.40 -24.47 11.64
N GLU A 18 -5.59 -25.79 11.50
CA GLU A 18 -6.70 -26.36 10.73
C GLU A 18 -8.06 -25.90 11.29
N GLY A 19 -8.92 -25.41 10.39
CA GLY A 19 -10.27 -24.96 10.72
C GLY A 19 -10.36 -23.56 11.34
N LEU A 20 -9.25 -22.84 11.51
CA LEU A 20 -9.27 -21.44 11.94
C LEU A 20 -9.48 -20.49 10.77
N GLU A 21 -10.35 -19.50 10.95
CA GLU A 21 -10.48 -18.40 10.00
C GLU A 21 -9.29 -17.44 10.14
N VAL A 22 -8.79 -16.95 9.01
CA VAL A 22 -7.66 -16.03 8.97
C VAL A 22 -8.13 -14.62 9.39
N THR A 23 -7.49 -14.06 10.41
CA THR A 23 -7.73 -12.68 10.85
C THR A 23 -6.96 -11.68 9.98
N ALA A 24 -7.58 -11.18 8.92
CA ALA A 24 -6.97 -10.18 8.03
C ALA A 24 -7.01 -8.75 8.61
N HIS A 25 -8.07 -8.43 9.37
CA HIS A 25 -8.26 -7.14 10.02
C HIS A 25 -8.66 -7.36 11.48
N THR A 26 -8.17 -6.50 12.37
CA THR A 26 -8.52 -6.55 13.80
C THR A 26 -9.91 -5.99 14.10
N LEU A 27 -10.50 -5.27 13.14
CA LEU A 27 -11.82 -4.67 13.22
C LEU A 27 -12.74 -5.30 12.17
N ASP A 28 -14.00 -5.49 12.53
CA ASP A 28 -15.04 -5.98 11.64
C ASP A 28 -15.50 -4.86 10.68
N LEU A 29 -14.73 -4.64 9.63
CA LEU A 29 -15.04 -3.67 8.59
C LEU A 29 -16.00 -4.28 7.56
N LYS A 30 -17.10 -3.57 7.28
CA LYS A 30 -18.07 -3.97 6.25
C LYS A 30 -18.42 -2.78 5.36
N ASN A 31 -18.17 -2.92 4.06
CA ASN A 31 -18.60 -1.99 3.00
C ASN A 31 -18.42 -0.50 3.37
N VAL A 32 -17.21 -0.13 3.76
CA VAL A 32 -16.87 1.27 4.09
C VAL A 32 -16.77 2.07 2.79
N MET A 33 -17.88 2.68 2.39
CA MET A 33 -17.99 3.47 1.17
C MET A 33 -17.73 4.96 1.42
N ARG A 34 -17.29 5.66 0.38
CA ARG A 34 -17.17 7.12 0.34
C ARG A 34 -18.34 7.71 -0.44
N ASN A 35 -18.97 8.78 0.07
CA ASN A 35 -19.95 9.55 -0.69
C ASN A 35 -19.34 10.16 -1.96
N ASP A 36 -20.13 10.24 -3.02
CA ASP A 36 -19.70 10.83 -4.29
C ASP A 36 -19.85 12.36 -4.29
N GLU A 37 -19.01 13.01 -3.48
CA GLU A 37 -18.98 14.45 -3.32
C GLU A 37 -17.64 15.01 -3.81
N VAL A 38 -17.69 16.11 -4.57
CA VAL A 38 -16.48 16.80 -5.07
C VAL A 38 -15.78 17.51 -3.92
N LYS A 39 -14.47 17.27 -3.78
CA LYS A 39 -13.60 17.96 -2.83
C LYS A 39 -12.49 18.71 -3.56
N LYS A 40 -12.01 19.80 -2.96
CA LYS A 40 -10.87 20.56 -3.50
C LYS A 40 -9.65 19.65 -3.62
N SER A 41 -9.05 19.61 -4.80
CA SER A 41 -7.79 18.89 -5.04
C SER A 41 -6.60 19.68 -4.49
N LEU A 42 -5.44 19.01 -4.32
CA LEU A 42 -4.20 19.66 -3.88
C LEU A 42 -3.77 20.77 -4.87
N ASP A 43 -3.09 21.79 -4.35
CA ASP A 43 -2.51 22.83 -5.21
C ASP A 43 -1.35 22.27 -6.04
N ILE A 44 -1.28 22.66 -7.31
CA ILE A 44 -0.24 22.21 -8.24
C ILE A 44 1.16 22.55 -7.72
N LYS A 45 1.29 23.68 -6.99
CA LYS A 45 2.57 24.09 -6.40
C LYS A 45 3.06 23.10 -5.34
N GLU A 46 2.16 22.60 -4.50
CA GLU A 46 2.48 21.61 -3.47
C GLU A 46 2.88 20.28 -4.10
N VAL A 47 2.11 19.84 -5.12
CA VAL A 47 2.40 18.60 -5.85
C VAL A 47 3.76 18.65 -6.56
N LYS A 48 4.08 19.78 -7.20
CA LYS A 48 5.35 19.98 -7.91
C LYS A 48 6.57 19.82 -6.98
N GLN A 49 6.45 20.19 -5.70
CA GLN A 49 7.57 20.07 -4.75
C GLN A 49 7.94 18.62 -4.43
N LEU A 50 7.03 17.67 -4.65
CA LEU A 50 7.24 16.24 -4.40
C LEU A 50 7.79 15.49 -5.62
N ALA A 51 7.80 16.13 -6.79
CA ALA A 51 8.17 15.50 -8.05
C ALA A 51 9.70 15.43 -8.22
N PRO A 52 10.27 14.26 -8.58
CA PRO A 52 11.68 14.16 -8.97
C PRO A 52 12.03 15.05 -10.17
N GLU A 53 11.15 15.10 -11.17
CA GLU A 53 11.27 15.98 -12.33
C GLU A 53 9.88 16.46 -12.78
N TRP A 54 9.78 17.76 -13.13
CA TRP A 54 8.50 18.41 -13.44
C TRP A 54 8.61 19.36 -14.62
N LYS A 55 7.71 19.23 -15.61
CA LYS A 55 7.67 20.09 -16.79
C LYS A 55 6.23 20.31 -17.27
N ASN A 56 5.89 21.55 -17.63
CA ASN A 56 4.58 21.91 -18.20
C ASN A 56 3.36 21.39 -17.41
N ASN A 57 3.42 21.40 -16.07
CA ASN A 57 2.39 20.81 -15.18
C ASN A 57 2.24 19.28 -15.25
N HIS A 58 3.30 18.57 -15.64
CA HIS A 58 3.35 17.12 -15.70
C HIS A 58 4.59 16.57 -14.98
N PHE A 59 4.48 15.34 -14.47
CA PHE A 59 5.62 14.54 -14.06
C PHE A 59 6.40 14.08 -15.30
N VAL A 60 7.72 14.16 -15.25
CA VAL A 60 8.58 13.66 -16.33
C VAL A 60 9.03 12.25 -15.97
N VAL A 61 8.89 11.32 -16.93
CA VAL A 61 9.37 9.94 -16.81
C VAL A 61 10.20 9.57 -18.03
N PRO A 62 11.18 8.67 -17.91
CA PRO A 62 11.90 8.14 -19.05
C PRO A 62 10.94 7.47 -20.03
N ARG A 63 11.08 7.77 -21.32
CA ARG A 63 10.32 7.08 -22.37
C ARG A 63 10.83 5.65 -22.49
N ILE A 64 9.96 4.67 -22.29
CA ILE A 64 10.25 3.27 -22.60
C ILE A 64 10.19 3.11 -24.13
N ILE A 65 11.23 2.50 -24.71
CA ILE A 65 11.34 2.15 -26.13
C ILE A 65 11.20 0.64 -26.26
#